data_AF-A0A538PGY7-F1
#
_entry.id   AF-A0A538PGY7-F1
#
_cell.length_a   1.000
_cell.length_b   1.000
_cell.length_c   1.000
_cell.angle_alpha   90.00
_cell.angle_beta   90.00
_cell.angle_gamma   90.00
#
_symmetry.space_group_name_H-M   'P 1'
#
loop_
_entity.id
_entity.type
_entity.pdbx_description
1 polymer ?
#
loop_
_entity_poly.entity_id
_entity_poly.type
_entity_poly.pdbx_seq_one_letter_code
_entity_poly.pdbx_strand_id
1 'polypeptide(L)'
;MTQPIRVGILGATGTVGQRFIQLLDGHPQFTVTALAASDRSVGKRFADACLWRLAGEMPLAVRDLPVGPPKPPLDCNVVFSSLPAEIGRDAEG
;
A
#
# COMPACT_ATOMS: atom_id res chain seq x y z
N MET A 1 16.45 2.57 20.51
CA MET A 1 15.74 1.73 19.52
C MET A 1 14.98 2.68 18.61
N THR A 2 15.25 2.66 17.31
CA THR A 2 14.57 3.54 16.34
C THR A 2 13.17 2.98 16.06
N GLN A 3 12.13 3.81 16.19
CA GLN A 3 10.78 3.37 15.85
C GLN A 3 10.68 3.15 14.32
N PRO A 4 10.02 2.08 13.85
CA PRO A 4 9.89 1.82 12.43
C PRO A 4 9.08 2.95 11.75
N ILE A 5 9.50 3.32 10.55
CA ILE A 5 8.86 4.35 9.73
C ILE A 5 7.60 3.75 9.12
N ARG A 6 6.45 4.39 9.36
CA ARG A 6 5.16 3.95 8.83
C ARG A 6 5.08 4.29 7.34
N VAL A 7 4.68 3.33 6.52
CA VAL A 7 4.67 3.45 5.07
C VAL A 7 3.26 3.27 4.52
N GLY A 8 2.88 4.18 3.62
CA GLY A 8 1.69 4.09 2.78
C GLY A 8 2.02 3.66 1.36
N ILE A 9 1.16 2.86 0.73
CA ILE A 9 1.34 2.45 -0.67
C ILE A 9 0.13 2.92 -1.50
N LEU A 10 0.37 3.86 -2.41
CA LEU A 10 -0.61 4.29 -3.42
C LEU A 10 -0.53 3.37 -4.65
N GLY A 11 -1.66 2.79 -5.05
CA GLY A 11 -1.71 1.77 -6.11
C GLY A 11 -1.43 0.36 -5.60
N ALA A 12 -1.70 0.09 -4.31
CA ALA A 12 -1.34 -1.15 -3.61
C ALA A 12 -1.83 -2.44 -4.28
N THR A 13 -2.98 -2.42 -4.97
CA THR A 13 -3.54 -3.60 -5.65
C THR A 13 -2.87 -3.92 -6.99
N GLY A 14 -2.13 -2.99 -7.57
CA GLY A 14 -1.39 -3.21 -8.82
C GLY A 14 -0.12 -4.03 -8.61
N THR A 15 0.45 -4.59 -9.68
CA THR A 15 1.63 -5.47 -9.60
C THR A 15 2.83 -4.81 -8.90
N VAL A 16 3.09 -3.53 -9.17
CA VAL A 16 4.19 -2.79 -8.54
C VAL A 16 3.89 -2.52 -7.06
N GLY A 17 2.65 -2.15 -6.71
CA GLY A 17 2.22 -2.01 -5.31
C GLY A 17 2.36 -3.30 -4.51
N GLN A 18 1.93 -4.43 -5.09
CA GLN A 18 2.13 -5.77 -4.50
C GLN A 18 3.62 -6.08 -4.30
N ARG A 19 4.50 -5.65 -5.22
CA ARG A 19 5.94 -5.88 -5.09
C ARG A 19 6.54 -5.06 -3.96
N PHE A 20 6.10 -3.81 -3.77
CA PHE A 20 6.49 -3.02 -2.60
C PHE A 20 6.09 -3.70 -1.30
N ILE A 21 4.84 -4.17 -1.21
CA ILE A 21 4.35 -4.92 -0.05
C ILE A 21 5.25 -6.13 0.27
N GLN A 22 5.59 -6.92 -0.75
CA GLN A 22 6.45 -8.08 -0.58
C GLN A 22 7.89 -7.71 -0.15
N LEU A 23 8.45 -6.62 -0.67
CA LEU A 23 9.79 -6.16 -0.30
C LEU A 23 9.86 -5.56 1.11
N LEU A 24 8.76 -5.00 1.58
CA LEU A 24 8.66 -4.36 2.89
C LEU A 24 8.21 -5.32 4.00
N ASP A 25 7.81 -6.54 3.65
CA ASP A 25 7.44 -7.56 4.64
C ASP A 25 8.63 -7.90 5.54
N GLY A 26 8.45 -7.76 6.85
CA GLY A 26 9.51 -7.97 7.83
C GLY A 26 10.68 -6.97 7.79
N HIS A 27 10.55 -5.82 7.11
CA HIS A 27 11.65 -4.85 7.00
C HIS A 27 11.96 -4.20 8.36
N PRO A 28 13.23 -4.11 8.80
CA PRO A 28 13.59 -3.65 10.15
C PRO A 28 13.28 -2.17 10.41
N GLN A 29 13.16 -1.37 9.35
CA GLN A 29 12.98 0.09 9.44
C GLN A 29 11.64 0.58 8.90
N PHE A 30 10.90 -0.25 8.17
CA PHE A 30 9.68 0.16 7.48
C PHE A 30 8.54 -0.77 7.81
N THR A 31 7.36 -0.22 8.06
CA THR A 31 6.16 -1.01 8.31
C THR A 31 5.02 -0.46 7.48
N VAL A 32 4.40 -1.32 6.67
CA VAL A 32 3.24 -0.92 5.86
C VAL A 32 2.03 -0.78 6.78
N THR A 33 1.51 0.45 6.89
CA THR A 33 0.36 0.77 7.76
C THR A 33 -0.84 1.28 6.97
N ALA A 34 -0.63 1.75 5.74
CA ALA A 34 -1.70 2.28 4.90
C ALA A 34 -1.60 1.73 3.48
N LEU A 35 -2.74 1.32 2.94
CA LEU A 35 -2.85 0.83 1.56
C LEU A 35 -3.93 1.63 0.87
N ALA A 36 -3.65 2.09 -0.33
CA ALA A 36 -4.57 2.89 -1.10
C ALA A 36 -4.64 2.41 -2.55
N ALA A 37 -5.85 2.37 -3.08
CA ALA A 37 -6.12 1.95 -4.44
C ALA A 37 -7.38 2.66 -4.97
N SER A 38 -7.79 2.32 -6.20
CA SER A 38 -8.98 2.86 -6.86
C SER A 38 -10.25 2.81 -6.00
N ASP A 39 -11.19 3.72 -6.20
CA ASP A 39 -12.45 3.84 -5.43
C ASP A 39 -13.24 2.53 -5.27
N ARG A 40 -13.24 1.67 -6.29
CA ARG A 40 -13.89 0.33 -6.25
C ARG A 40 -13.37 -0.60 -5.14
N SER A 41 -12.17 -0.32 -4.63
CA SER A 41 -11.48 -1.12 -3.63
C SER A 41 -11.61 -0.52 -2.23
N VAL A 42 -12.01 0.74 -2.11
CA VAL A 42 -12.07 1.47 -0.84
C VAL A 42 -13.02 0.80 0.14
N GLY A 43 -12.60 0.73 1.41
CA GLY A 43 -13.37 0.16 2.52
C GLY A 43 -13.35 -1.38 2.58
N LYS A 44 -12.83 -2.06 1.55
CA LYS A 44 -12.60 -3.51 1.59
C LYS A 44 -11.30 -3.81 2.32
N ARG A 45 -11.20 -4.99 2.93
CA ARG A 45 -9.90 -5.51 3.37
C ARG A 45 -9.02 -5.74 2.15
N PHE A 46 -7.72 -5.57 2.31
CA PHE A 46 -6.78 -5.73 1.20
C PHE A 46 -6.89 -7.12 0.55
N ALA A 47 -7.07 -8.18 1.33
CA ALA A 47 -7.27 -9.53 0.81
C ALA A 47 -8.49 -9.68 -0.11
N ASP A 48 -9.56 -8.92 0.15
CA ASP A 48 -10.80 -8.95 -0.63
C ASP A 48 -10.72 -8.02 -1.85
N ALA A 49 -9.89 -6.97 -1.78
CA ALA A 49 -9.70 -5.99 -2.84
C ALA A 49 -8.60 -6.37 -3.85
N CYS A 50 -7.64 -7.18 -3.43
CA CYS A 50 -6.41 -7.46 -4.17
C CYS A 50 -6.37 -8.90 -4.65
N LEU A 51 -6.42 -9.09 -5.96
CA LEU A 51 -5.97 -10.34 -6.56
C LEU A 51 -4.44 -10.38 -6.51
N TRP A 52 -3.89 -11.15 -5.57
CA TRP A 52 -2.44 -11.33 -5.44
C TRP A 52 -1.88 -12.11 -6.64
N ARG A 53 -0.90 -11.53 -7.34
CA ARG A 53 -0.33 -12.06 -8.59
C ARG A 53 1.14 -12.43 -8.48
N LEU A 54 1.80 -12.09 -7.38
CA LEU A 54 3.20 -12.40 -7.17
C LEU A 54 3.38 -13.83 -6.64
N ALA A 55 4.56 -14.39 -6.85
CA ALA A 55 4.94 -15.66 -6.25
C ALA A 55 4.98 -15.54 -4.71
N GLY A 56 4.52 -16.57 -4.03
CA GLY A 56 4.36 -16.60 -2.57
C GLY A 56 3.00 -16.08 -2.10
N GLU A 57 2.79 -16.13 -0.79
CA GLU A 57 1.54 -15.69 -0.18
C GLU A 57 1.53 -14.17 0.06
N MET A 58 0.33 -13.59 0.13
CA MET A 58 0.15 -12.21 0.58
C MET A 58 0.64 -12.08 2.03
N PRO A 59 1.49 -11.08 2.37
CA PRO A 59 1.94 -10.90 3.74
C PRO A 59 0.77 -10.70 4.71
N LEU A 60 0.81 -11.41 5.84
CA LEU A 60 -0.28 -11.40 6.82
C LEU A 60 -0.51 -9.99 7.41
N ALA A 61 0.57 -9.22 7.59
CA ALA A 61 0.51 -7.87 8.16
C ALA A 61 -0.37 -6.90 7.36
N VAL A 62 -0.54 -7.12 6.06
CA VAL A 62 -1.35 -6.25 5.20
C VAL A 62 -2.74 -6.80 4.88
N ARG A 63 -2.98 -8.08 5.15
CA ARG A 63 -4.14 -8.84 4.67
C ARG A 63 -5.47 -8.20 5.08
N ASP A 64 -5.58 -7.83 6.34
CA ASP A 64 -6.79 -7.25 6.93
C ASP A 64 -6.79 -5.72 6.97
N LEU A 65 -5.75 -5.07 6.43
CA LEU A 65 -5.73 -3.61 6.36
C LEU A 65 -6.84 -3.11 5.43
N PRO A 66 -7.62 -2.11 5.84
CA PRO A 66 -8.62 -1.51 4.98
C PRO A 66 -7.94 -0.73 3.86
N VAL A 67 -8.46 -0.86 2.65
CA VAL A 67 -8.00 -0.06 1.52
C VAL A 67 -8.62 1.33 1.60
N GLY A 68 -7.75 2.34 1.61
CA GLY A 68 -8.10 3.75 1.57
C GLY A 68 -8.22 4.30 0.14
N PRO A 69 -8.73 5.54 0.01
CA PRO A 69 -8.83 6.22 -1.27
C PRO A 69 -7.43 6.47 -1.88
N PRO A 70 -7.30 6.59 -3.21
CA PRO A 70 -6.01 6.71 -3.90
C PRO A 70 -5.41 8.12 -3.81
N LYS A 71 -5.51 8.77 -2.64
CA LYS A 71 -5.03 10.13 -2.38
C LYS A 71 -4.62 10.30 -0.92
N PRO A 72 -3.68 11.21 -0.62
CA PRO A 72 -3.42 11.62 0.75
C PRO A 72 -4.62 12.36 1.38
N PRO A 73 -4.66 12.49 2.71
CA PRO A 73 -3.71 11.92 3.67
C PRO A 73 -3.90 10.40 3.86
N LEU A 74 -2.78 9.70 4.02
CA LEU A 74 -2.72 8.30 4.45
C LEU A 74 -2.11 8.25 5.85
N ASP A 75 -2.54 7.31 6.69
CA ASP A 75 -1.97 7.15 8.04
C ASP A 75 -0.57 6.52 8.01
N CYS A 76 0.42 7.31 7.58
CA CYS A 76 1.81 6.91 7.43
C CYS A 76 2.75 8.12 7.52
N ASN A 77 4.06 7.88 7.51
CA ASN A 77 5.09 8.91 7.48
C ASN A 77 5.66 9.13 6.07
N VAL A 78 5.70 8.07 5.26
CA VAL A 78 6.22 8.08 3.89
C VAL A 78 5.25 7.35 2.98
N VAL A 79 5.06 7.85 1.76
CA VAL A 79 4.22 7.23 0.74
C VAL A 79 5.07 6.74 -0.41
N PHE A 80 4.94 5.47 -0.79
CA PHE A 80 5.40 4.96 -2.08
C PHE A 80 4.24 4.98 -3.07
N SER A 81 4.41 5.65 -4.20
CA SER A 81 3.43 5.66 -5.27
C SER A 81 3.86 4.76 -6.40
N SER A 82 2.98 3.82 -6.78
CA SER A 82 3.10 3.05 -8.02
C SER A 82 2.07 3.50 -9.07
N LEU A 83 1.48 4.68 -8.90
CA LEU A 83 0.55 5.24 -9.89
C LEU A 83 1.34 5.78 -11.09
N PRO A 84 0.81 5.64 -12.32
CA PRO A 84 1.40 6.28 -13.49
C PRO A 84 1.49 7.80 -13.29
N ALA A 85 2.50 8.43 -13.90
CA ALA A 85 2.85 9.84 -13.69
C ALA A 85 1.72 10.85 -14.02
N GLU A 86 0.68 10.43 -14.75
CA GLU A 86 -0.50 11.24 -15.05
C GLU A 86 -1.45 11.39 -13.85
N ILE A 87 -1.50 10.40 -12.95
CA ILE A 87 -2.36 10.39 -11.75
C ILE A 87 -1.60 10.89 -10.51
N GLY A 88 -0.27 10.74 -10.49
CA GLY A 88 0.56 11.16 -9.36
C GLY A 88 0.48 12.66 -9.03
N ARG A 89 0.32 13.52 -10.06
CA ARG A 89 0.27 14.98 -9.86
C ARG A 89 -0.93 15.47 -9.05
N ASP A 90 -2.04 14.72 -9.03
CA ASP A 90 -3.23 15.06 -8.22
C ASP A 90 -3.06 14.63 -6.75
N ALA A 91 -2.14 13.69 -6.48
CA ALA A 91 -1.88 13.12 -5.15
C ALA A 91 -0.67 13.74 -4.42
N GLU A 92 0.03 14.71 -5.03
CA GLU A 92 1.20 15.42 -4.46
C GLU A 92 0.85 16.82 -3.90
N GLY A 93 -0.45 17.14 -3.76
CA GLY A 93 -0.92 18.42 -3.20
C GLY A 93 -0.82 18.53 -1.69
#